data_AF-A0A1W9P8K0-F1
#
_entry.id   AF-A0A1W9P8K0-F1
#
_cell.length_a   1.000
_cell.length_b   1.000
_cell.length_c   1.000
_cell.angle_alpha   90.00
_cell.angle_beta   90.00
_cell.angle_gamma   90.00
#
_symmetry.space_group_name_H-M   'P 1'
#
loop_
_entity.id
_entity.type
_entity.pdbx_description
1 polymer ?
#
loop_
_entity_poly.entity_id
_entity_poly.type
_entity_poly.pdbx_seq_one_letter_code
_entity_poly.pdbx_strand_id
1 'polypeptide(L)'
;MMNSLQFCEEPGLVLPEFLSSDFYFDQFITVNIEKLYVGLLSASDGKVMYLPIFKTPHYHFAKNAISGGAAGPITGYESYKDYAYRNRHMCSEEEFIELIENMRTHGYDWQNKPIFVFRHWSRPFPIGRWDVADGFHRLAILAALGEKKVKVGILRYKHSFIERLKRRLYCRK
;
A
#
# COMPACT_ATOMS: atom_id res chain seq x y z
N MET A 1 -9.71 -31.22 -25.73
CA MET A 1 -8.69 -30.21 -26.05
C MET A 1 -8.66 -29.21 -24.90
N MET A 2 -7.73 -29.40 -23.96
CA MET A 2 -7.51 -28.47 -22.85
C MET A 2 -6.60 -27.35 -23.35
N ASN A 3 -7.12 -26.12 -23.38
CA ASN A 3 -6.29 -24.93 -23.59
C ASN A 3 -5.38 -24.76 -22.38
N SER A 4 -4.10 -25.07 -22.58
CA SER A 4 -3.02 -24.66 -21.71
C SER A 4 -2.99 -23.13 -21.69
N LEU A 5 -3.37 -22.54 -20.57
CA LEU A 5 -3.12 -21.12 -20.30
C LEU A 5 -1.59 -20.94 -20.26
N GLN A 6 -1.04 -20.40 -21.35
CA GLN A 6 0.29 -19.85 -21.37
C GLN A 6 0.32 -18.70 -20.35
N PHE A 7 0.94 -18.95 -19.20
CA PHE A 7 1.40 -17.88 -18.34
C PHE A 7 2.50 -17.16 -19.12
N CYS A 8 2.21 -15.95 -19.59
CA CYS A 8 3.26 -15.02 -19.98
C CYS A 8 4.01 -14.67 -18.70
N GLU A 9 5.14 -15.32 -18.46
CA GLU A 9 6.10 -14.90 -17.43
C GLU A 9 6.63 -13.52 -17.83
N GLU A 10 6.03 -12.45 -17.30
CA GLU A 10 6.63 -11.12 -17.37
C GLU A 10 7.97 -11.17 -16.62
N PRO A 11 9.08 -10.70 -17.22
CA PRO A 11 10.39 -10.85 -16.64
C PRO A 11 10.53 -10.08 -15.32
N GLY A 12 10.96 -10.79 -14.27
CA GLY A 12 11.82 -10.23 -13.23
C GLY A 12 11.18 -9.51 -12.05
N LEU A 13 9.87 -9.63 -11.80
CA LEU A 13 9.27 -9.01 -10.62
C LEU A 13 9.57 -9.83 -9.35
N VAL A 14 10.65 -9.47 -8.65
CA VAL A 14 10.98 -10.03 -7.33
C VAL A 14 10.11 -9.36 -6.27
N LEU A 15 9.25 -10.15 -5.61
CA LEU A 15 8.49 -9.65 -4.46
C LEU A 15 9.44 -9.36 -3.30
N PRO A 16 9.23 -8.25 -2.56
CA PRO A 16 9.91 -8.02 -1.30
C PRO A 16 9.82 -9.24 -0.38
N GLU A 17 10.90 -9.55 0.33
CA GLU A 17 11.01 -10.77 1.15
C GLU A 17 9.85 -10.90 2.14
N PHE A 18 9.48 -9.79 2.79
CA PHE A 18 8.37 -9.73 3.76
C PHE A 18 7.00 -10.07 3.17
N LEU A 19 6.84 -9.97 1.84
CA LEU A 19 5.62 -10.37 1.12
C LEU A 19 5.73 -11.80 0.59
N SER A 20 6.93 -12.22 0.20
CA SER A 20 7.19 -13.49 -0.44
C SER A 20 6.82 -14.71 0.41
N SER A 21 6.80 -14.59 1.74
CA SER A 21 6.42 -15.68 2.66
C SER A 21 4.94 -16.06 2.55
N ASP A 22 4.07 -15.07 2.36
CA ASP A 22 2.61 -15.23 2.38
C ASP A 22 1.97 -15.13 0.99
N PHE A 23 2.63 -14.47 0.05
CA PHE A 23 2.06 -14.09 -1.23
C PHE A 23 2.89 -14.55 -2.43
N TYR A 24 2.21 -14.70 -3.57
CA TYR A 24 2.81 -14.71 -4.90
C TYR A 24 2.17 -13.60 -5.75
N PHE A 25 2.93 -13.12 -6.73
CA PHE A 25 2.45 -12.14 -7.70
C PHE A 25 1.56 -12.82 -8.73
N ASP A 26 0.43 -12.20 -9.07
CA ASP A 26 -0.52 -12.69 -10.06
C ASP A 26 -0.39 -11.93 -11.38
N GLN A 27 -0.62 -10.62 -11.35
CA GLN A 27 -0.66 -9.77 -12.55
C GLN A 27 -0.70 -8.28 -12.19
N PHE A 28 -0.44 -7.43 -13.18
CA PHE A 28 -0.71 -6.00 -13.09
C PHE A 28 -2.12 -5.65 -13.57
N ILE A 29 -2.84 -4.85 -12.79
CA ILE A 29 -4.13 -4.29 -13.22
C ILE A 29 -4.23 -2.79 -12.90
N THR A 30 -5.14 -2.10 -13.57
CA THR A 30 -5.51 -0.73 -13.21
C THR A 30 -6.70 -0.73 -12.27
N VAL A 31 -6.60 -0.04 -11.14
CA VAL A 31 -7.66 0.07 -10.13
C VAL A 31 -7.97 1.52 -9.80
N ASN A 32 -9.21 1.80 -9.37
CA ASN A 32 -9.56 3.10 -8.81
C ASN A 32 -8.89 3.26 -7.44
N ILE A 33 -8.24 4.41 -7.23
CA ILE A 33 -7.54 4.73 -5.97
C ILE A 33 -8.51 4.72 -4.78
N GLU A 34 -9.78 5.09 -4.98
CA GLU A 34 -10.83 5.05 -3.93
C GLU A 34 -11.08 3.65 -3.34
N LYS A 35 -10.69 2.59 -4.08
CA LYS A 35 -10.84 1.20 -3.65
C LYS A 35 -9.61 0.68 -2.91
N LEU A 36 -8.56 1.50 -2.77
CA LEU A 36 -7.31 1.13 -2.12
C LEU A 36 -7.30 1.55 -0.65
N TYR A 37 -7.07 0.57 0.22
CA TYR A 37 -7.08 0.72 1.67
C TYR A 37 -5.72 0.39 2.25
N VAL A 38 -5.26 1.23 3.17
CA VAL A 38 -3.96 1.14 3.82
C VAL A 38 -4.15 0.75 5.28
N GLY A 39 -3.42 -0.25 5.74
CA GLY A 39 -3.33 -0.59 7.16
C GLY A 39 -2.39 0.37 7.89
N LEU A 40 -2.88 1.04 8.92
CA LEU A 40 -2.11 1.93 9.80
C LEU A 40 -2.23 1.47 11.25
N LEU A 41 -1.14 1.61 12.01
CA LEU A 41 -1.18 1.36 13.44
C LEU A 41 -1.89 2.52 14.15
N SER A 42 -2.97 2.21 14.86
CA SER A 42 -3.72 3.17 15.66
C SER A 42 -2.86 3.68 16.83
N ALA A 43 -2.75 5.00 16.95
CA ALA A 43 -2.03 5.64 18.05
C ALA A 43 -2.73 5.42 19.42
N SER A 44 -4.04 5.19 19.44
CA SER A 44 -4.81 5.07 20.69
C SER A 44 -4.78 3.66 21.29
N ASP A 45 -4.80 2.62 20.46
CA ASP A 45 -4.96 1.23 20.93
C ASP A 45 -4.00 0.23 20.29
N GLY A 46 -3.04 0.69 19.47
CA GLY A 46 -2.01 -0.15 18.86
C GLY A 46 -2.55 -1.18 17.87
N LYS A 47 -3.82 -1.09 17.46
CA LYS A 47 -4.42 -2.01 16.49
C LYS A 47 -4.23 -1.50 15.08
N VAL A 48 -4.12 -2.43 14.11
CA VAL A 48 -4.09 -2.07 12.70
C VAL A 48 -5.50 -1.69 12.24
N MET A 49 -5.67 -0.44 11.84
CA MET A 49 -6.87 0.09 11.21
C MET A 49 -6.65 0.22 9.71
N TYR A 50 -7.63 -0.19 8.91
CA TYR A 50 -7.54 -0.03 7.46
C TYR A 50 -8.41 1.12 7.00
N LEU A 51 -7.78 2.10 6.35
CA LEU A 51 -8.43 3.34 5.93
C LEU A 51 -8.22 3.58 4.42
N PRO A 52 -9.16 4.25 3.73
CA PRO A 52 -8.92 4.75 2.38
C PRO A 52 -7.69 5.67 2.36
N ILE A 53 -6.90 5.64 1.30
CA ILE A 53 -5.66 6.43 1.22
C ILE A 53 -5.86 7.92 1.54
N PHE A 54 -6.97 8.51 1.09
CA PHE A 54 -7.30 9.93 1.30
C PHE A 54 -7.52 10.32 2.77
N LYS A 55 -7.63 9.35 3.68
CA LYS A 55 -7.77 9.55 5.12
C LYS A 55 -6.48 9.21 5.88
N THR A 56 -5.37 9.00 5.17
CA THR A 56 -4.10 8.60 5.77
C THR A 56 -3.18 9.79 6.00
N PRO A 57 -2.27 9.69 6.98
CA PRO A 57 -1.30 10.74 7.20
C PRO A 57 -0.40 11.05 6.00
N HIS A 58 0.00 10.00 5.29
CA HIS A 58 0.81 10.10 4.09
C HIS A 58 0.17 10.98 3.01
N TYR A 59 -1.14 10.81 2.77
CA TYR A 59 -1.85 11.61 1.77
C TYR A 59 -1.92 13.08 2.15
N HIS A 60 -2.23 13.40 3.41
CA HIS A 60 -2.29 14.78 3.86
C HIS A 60 -0.94 15.47 3.78
N PHE A 61 0.13 14.76 4.17
CA PHE A 61 1.49 15.27 4.02
C PHE A 61 1.84 15.55 2.55
N ALA A 62 1.67 14.55 1.67
CA ALA A 62 1.97 14.71 0.25
C ALA A 62 1.14 15.84 -0.39
N LYS A 63 -0.15 15.95 -0.05
CA LYS A 63 -1.01 17.02 -0.56
C LYS A 63 -0.51 18.40 -0.14
N ASN A 64 -0.15 18.59 1.13
CA ASN A 64 0.35 19.87 1.62
C ASN A 64 1.69 20.24 0.97
N ALA A 65 2.61 19.28 0.86
CA ALA A 65 3.90 19.47 0.19
C ALA A 65 3.72 19.88 -1.27
N ILE A 66 2.81 19.24 -2.01
CA ILE A 66 2.52 19.56 -3.41
C ILE A 66 1.85 20.94 -3.55
N SER A 67 0.93 21.30 -2.65
CA SER A 67 0.19 22.56 -2.74
C SER A 67 0.92 23.76 -2.13
N GLY A 68 2.13 23.59 -1.58
CA GLY A 68 2.86 24.64 -0.87
C GLY A 68 2.18 25.10 0.42
N GLY A 69 1.30 24.27 0.99
CA GLY A 69 0.57 24.56 2.22
C GLY A 69 1.42 24.24 3.45
N ALA A 70 1.20 24.95 4.56
CA ALA A 70 1.81 24.60 5.84
C ALA A 70 1.34 23.21 6.29
N ALA A 71 2.25 22.40 6.82
CA ALA A 71 1.92 21.11 7.42
C ALA A 71 0.99 21.31 8.62
N GLY A 72 -0.30 21.01 8.45
CA GLY A 72 -1.28 21.02 9.52
C GLY A 72 -1.33 19.70 10.29
N PRO A 73 -2.09 19.63 11.40
CA PRO A 73 -2.32 18.40 12.13
C PRO A 73 -2.91 17.34 11.20
N ILE A 74 -2.36 16.14 11.31
CA ILE A 74 -2.70 14.99 10.48
C ILE A 74 -3.52 14.04 11.36
N THR A 75 -4.43 13.23 10.81
CA THR A 75 -5.36 12.41 11.61
C THR A 75 -4.65 11.62 12.73
N GLY A 76 -4.79 12.10 13.98
CA GLY A 76 -4.19 11.50 15.17
C GLY A 76 -2.73 11.87 15.48
N TYR A 77 -2.09 12.76 14.71
CA TYR A 77 -0.69 13.17 14.85
C TYR A 77 -0.52 14.69 14.67
N GLU A 78 0.41 15.28 15.41
CA GLU A 78 0.67 16.74 15.34
C GLU A 78 1.37 17.14 14.03
N SER A 79 2.21 16.25 13.49
CA SER A 79 2.96 16.43 12.26
C SER A 79 3.35 15.08 11.64
N TYR A 80 3.86 15.08 10.40
CA TYR A 80 4.43 13.87 9.81
C TYR A 80 5.68 13.41 10.58
N LYS A 81 6.46 14.34 11.14
CA LYS A 81 7.57 14.04 12.04
C LYS A 81 7.12 13.28 13.31
N ASP A 82 6.01 13.66 13.93
CA ASP A 82 5.41 12.91 15.06
C ASP A 82 4.94 11.51 14.62
N TYR A 83 4.35 11.40 13.44
CA TYR A 83 4.01 10.10 12.84
C TYR A 83 5.25 9.22 12.63
N ALA A 84 6.30 9.73 11.98
CA ALA A 84 7.53 9.00 11.71
C ALA A 84 8.26 8.60 13.00
N TYR A 85 8.29 9.48 14.01
CA TYR A 85 8.89 9.19 15.30
C TYR A 85 8.20 8.01 16.03
N ARG A 86 6.86 7.99 16.01
CA ARG A 86 6.07 6.90 16.62
C ARG A 86 6.10 5.61 15.79
N ASN A 87 6.44 5.70 14.51
CA ASN A 87 6.55 4.57 13.59
C ASN A 87 7.99 4.48 13.06
N ARG A 88 8.96 4.18 13.94
CA ARG A 88 10.42 4.25 13.68
C ARG A 88 10.97 3.51 12.44
N HIS A 89 10.16 2.68 11.79
CA HIS A 89 10.51 2.00 10.53
C HIS A 89 10.03 2.74 9.27
N MET A 90 9.48 3.95 9.41
CA MET A 90 8.91 4.71 8.32
C MET A 90 9.91 5.67 7.67
N CYS A 91 9.69 5.93 6.38
CA CYS A 91 10.38 6.92 5.56
C CYS A 91 10.39 8.30 6.24
N SER A 92 11.57 8.93 6.29
CA SER A 92 11.73 10.27 6.88
C SER A 92 10.93 11.32 6.12
N GLU A 93 10.81 12.51 6.69
CA GLU A 93 10.13 13.63 6.02
C GLU A 93 10.88 14.02 4.74
N GLU A 94 12.20 14.10 4.83
CA GLU A 94 13.11 14.46 3.74
C GLU A 94 13.05 13.42 2.62
N GLU A 95 13.16 12.14 2.95
CA GLU A 95 13.05 11.04 1.97
C GLU A 95 11.67 11.05 1.28
N PHE A 96 10.61 11.40 2.02
CA PHE A 96 9.27 11.44 1.44
C PHE A 96 9.09 12.65 0.51
N ILE A 97 9.66 13.81 0.86
CA ILE A 97 9.72 14.99 -0.02
C ILE A 97 10.51 14.67 -1.29
N GLU A 98 11.67 14.02 -1.18
CA GLU A 98 12.46 13.58 -2.33
C GLU A 98 11.67 12.66 -3.24
N LEU A 99 10.90 11.72 -2.66
CA LEU A 99 10.03 10.84 -3.42
C LEU A 99 8.89 11.61 -4.12
N ILE A 100 8.29 12.60 -3.45
CA ILE A 100 7.27 13.48 -4.03
C ILE A 100 7.84 14.18 -5.27
N GLU A 101 8.98 14.84 -5.14
CA GLU A 101 9.61 15.58 -6.24
C GLU A 101 10.07 14.67 -7.38
N ASN A 102 10.60 13.49 -7.04
CA ASN A 102 10.95 12.48 -8.03
C ASN A 102 9.73 12.05 -8.86
N MET A 103 8.62 11.73 -8.20
CA MET A 103 7.38 11.31 -8.88
C MET A 103 6.69 12.43 -9.64
N ARG A 104 6.78 13.68 -9.17
CA ARG A 104 6.31 14.86 -9.92
C ARG A 104 7.08 15.06 -11.22
N THR A 105 8.38 14.83 -11.18
CA THR A 105 9.28 15.09 -12.31
C THR A 105 9.29 13.94 -13.32
N HIS A 106 9.33 12.69 -12.85
CA HIS A 106 9.53 11.51 -13.69
C HIS A 106 8.27 10.65 -13.84
N GLY A 107 7.20 10.98 -13.12
CA GLY A 107 6.01 10.15 -13.06
C GLY A 107 6.19 8.90 -12.21
N TYR A 108 5.18 8.03 -12.24
CA TYR A 108 5.16 6.79 -11.47
C TYR A 108 5.64 5.58 -12.28
N ASP A 109 6.77 5.03 -11.85
CA ASP A 109 7.34 3.80 -12.39
C ASP A 109 6.71 2.55 -11.77
N TRP A 110 5.58 2.12 -12.31
CA TRP A 110 4.85 0.93 -11.85
C TRP A 110 5.55 -0.40 -12.18
N GLN A 111 6.51 -0.40 -13.12
CA GLN A 111 7.21 -1.62 -13.54
C GLN A 111 8.29 -1.99 -12.52
N ASN A 112 9.10 -1.00 -12.11
CA ASN A 112 10.20 -1.25 -11.18
C ASN A 112 9.84 -0.96 -9.72
N LYS A 113 8.85 -0.09 -9.48
CA LYS A 113 8.41 0.32 -8.12
C LYS A 113 6.90 0.13 -7.95
N PRO A 114 6.37 -1.08 -8.15
CA PRO A 114 4.94 -1.35 -8.09
C PRO A 114 4.33 -1.05 -6.72
N ILE A 115 3.05 -0.68 -6.71
CA ILE A 115 2.20 -0.70 -5.52
C ILE A 115 1.56 -2.08 -5.50
N PHE A 116 1.79 -2.83 -4.44
CA PHE A 116 1.26 -4.18 -4.29
C PHE A 116 -0.03 -4.19 -3.49
N VAL A 117 -1.02 -4.93 -3.98
CA VAL A 117 -2.34 -4.99 -3.35
C VAL A 117 -2.87 -6.42 -3.32
N PHE A 118 -3.75 -6.72 -2.37
CA PHE A 118 -4.41 -8.01 -2.25
C PHE A 118 -5.86 -7.85 -1.79
N ARG A 119 -6.67 -8.90 -1.97
CA ARG A 119 -8.00 -8.97 -1.36
C ARG A 119 -7.97 -9.77 -0.09
N HIS A 120 -8.47 -9.17 0.98
CA HIS A 120 -8.69 -9.90 2.23
C HIS A 120 -10.13 -10.41 2.30
N TRP A 121 -10.30 -11.72 2.28
CA TRP A 121 -11.61 -12.38 2.30
C TRP A 121 -12.50 -11.95 3.48
N SER A 122 -11.93 -11.70 4.67
CA SER A 122 -12.69 -11.28 5.86
C SER A 122 -12.98 -9.78 5.91
N ARG A 123 -12.53 -9.00 4.92
CA ARG A 123 -12.79 -7.56 4.80
C ARG A 123 -13.31 -7.23 3.41
N PRO A 124 -14.45 -7.82 2.98
CA PRO A 124 -14.95 -7.63 1.62
C PRO A 124 -15.57 -6.24 1.39
N PHE A 125 -15.78 -5.45 2.45
CA PHE A 125 -16.42 -4.14 2.38
C PHE A 125 -15.41 -2.97 2.44
N PRO A 126 -15.63 -1.91 1.64
CA PRO A 126 -16.66 -1.82 0.58
C PRO A 126 -16.35 -2.75 -0.60
N ILE A 127 -17.39 -3.11 -1.37
CA ILE A 127 -17.25 -4.02 -2.52
C ILE A 127 -16.18 -3.48 -3.49
N GLY A 128 -15.29 -4.39 -3.91
CA GLY A 128 -14.17 -4.09 -4.80
C GLY A 128 -12.95 -3.52 -4.09
N ARG A 129 -12.93 -3.50 -2.76
CA ARG A 129 -11.78 -3.08 -1.95
C ARG A 129 -10.55 -3.96 -2.19
N TRP A 130 -9.41 -3.30 -2.20
CA TRP A 130 -8.08 -3.89 -2.15
C TRP A 130 -7.30 -3.31 -0.98
N ASP A 131 -6.61 -4.18 -0.24
CA ASP A 131 -5.70 -3.77 0.81
C ASP A 131 -4.29 -3.64 0.21
N VAL A 132 -3.62 -2.53 0.49
CA VAL A 132 -2.26 -2.25 0.05
C VAL A 132 -1.28 -3.01 0.94
N ALA A 133 -0.40 -3.78 0.33
CA ALA A 133 0.65 -4.54 0.99
C ALA A 133 1.98 -3.80 1.02
N ASP A 134 2.28 -3.03 -0.03
CA ASP A 134 3.49 -2.22 -0.15
C ASP A 134 3.26 -1.03 -1.10
N GLY A 135 4.08 0.02 -0.97
CA GLY A 135 4.02 1.23 -1.80
C GLY A 135 3.08 2.31 -1.27
N PHE A 136 2.87 2.36 0.05
CA PHE A 136 1.98 3.32 0.71
C PHE A 136 2.28 4.78 0.36
N HIS A 137 3.56 5.18 0.44
CA HIS A 137 4.02 6.53 0.10
C HIS A 137 3.75 6.86 -1.37
N ARG A 138 4.07 5.95 -2.30
CA ARG A 138 3.81 6.12 -3.74
C ARG A 138 2.32 6.32 -4.02
N LEU A 139 1.47 5.52 -3.37
CA LEU A 139 0.02 5.64 -3.51
C LEU A 139 -0.50 6.98 -2.96
N ALA A 140 0.02 7.43 -1.82
CA ALA A 140 -0.34 8.72 -1.24
C ALA A 140 -0.01 9.89 -2.17
N ILE A 141 1.16 9.85 -2.81
CA ILE A 141 1.61 10.87 -3.77
C ILE A 141 0.69 10.89 -4.98
N LEU A 142 0.40 9.74 -5.60
CA LEU A 142 -0.51 9.65 -6.74
C LEU A 142 -1.90 10.22 -6.40
N ALA A 143 -2.43 9.84 -5.25
CA ALA A 143 -3.70 10.35 -4.77
C ALA A 143 -3.67 11.88 -4.58
N ALA A 144 -2.56 12.43 -4.05
CA ALA A 144 -2.36 13.85 -3.81
C ALA A 144 -2.16 14.65 -5.11
N LEU A 145 -1.55 14.05 -6.14
CA LEU A 145 -1.46 14.59 -7.50
C LEU A 145 -2.81 14.60 -8.23
N GLY A 146 -3.86 14.00 -7.65
CA GLY A 146 -5.22 14.01 -8.18
C GLY A 146 -5.57 12.81 -9.05
N GLU A 147 -4.67 11.82 -9.15
CA GLU A 147 -4.91 10.59 -9.90
C GLU A 147 -6.16 9.87 -9.41
N LYS A 148 -6.92 9.31 -10.35
CA LYS A 148 -8.14 8.54 -10.04
C LYS A 148 -7.91 7.04 -10.14
N LYS A 149 -6.97 6.64 -10.98
CA LYS A 149 -6.63 5.25 -11.27
C LYS A 149 -5.13 5.05 -11.17
N VAL A 150 -4.72 3.85 -10.81
CA VAL A 150 -3.31 3.49 -10.65
C VAL A 150 -3.09 2.06 -11.11
N LYS A 151 -1.94 1.80 -11.73
CA LYS A 151 -1.50 0.44 -12.07
C LYS A 151 -0.84 -0.20 -10.85
N VAL A 152 -1.32 -1.37 -10.45
CA VAL A 152 -0.93 -2.07 -9.22
C VAL A 152 -0.61 -3.53 -9.51
N GLY A 153 0.31 -4.09 -8.74
CA GLY A 153 0.60 -5.53 -8.75
C GLY A 153 -0.34 -6.27 -7.81
N ILE A 154 -1.09 -7.23 -8.35
CA ILE A 154 -1.99 -8.08 -7.56
C ILE A 154 -1.21 -9.20 -6.91
N LEU A 155 -1.43 -9.36 -5.61
CA LEU A 155 -0.93 -10.46 -4.82
C LEU A 155 -2.04 -11.46 -4.49
N ARG A 156 -1.69 -12.74 -4.52
CA ARG A 156 -2.53 -13.83 -4.04
C ARG A 156 -1.84 -14.58 -2.91
N TYR A 157 -2.62 -15.06 -1.96
CA TYR A 157 -2.11 -15.88 -0.87
C TYR A 157 -1.57 -17.21 -1.42
N LYS A 158 -0.36 -17.60 -1.02
CA LYS A 158 0.19 -18.94 -1.28
C LYS A 158 -0.58 -20.03 -0.55
N HIS A 159 -1.07 -19.70 0.65
CA HIS A 159 -1.73 -20.63 1.54
C HIS A 159 -3.25 -20.42 1.57
N SER A 160 -3.97 -21.54 1.69
CA SER A 160 -5.43 -21.50 1.84
C SER A 160 -5.84 -20.77 3.12
N PHE A 161 -7.10 -20.36 3.22
CA PHE A 161 -7.59 -19.72 4.43
C PHE A 161 -7.42 -20.61 5.69
N ILE A 162 -7.69 -21.91 5.55
CA ILE A 162 -7.57 -22.89 6.64
C ILE A 162 -6.11 -23.01 7.09
N GLU A 163 -5.16 -23.10 6.16
CA GLU A 163 -3.73 -23.16 6.47
C GLU A 163 -3.24 -21.91 7.20
N ARG A 164 -3.67 -20.72 6.76
CA ARG A 164 -3.32 -19.47 7.43
C ARG A 164 -3.87 -19.40 8.86
N LEU A 165 -5.09 -19.91 9.08
CA LEU A 165 -5.68 -19.98 10.42
C LEU A 165 -4.90 -20.94 11.32
N LYS A 166 -4.55 -22.12 10.82
CA LYS A 166 -3.72 -23.10 11.56
C LYS A 166 -2.38 -22.50 11.97
N ARG A 167 -1.66 -21.85 11.05
CA ARG A 167 -0.37 -21.21 11.38
C ARG A 167 -0.48 -20.19 12.53
N ARG A 168 -1.53 -19.38 12.56
CA ARG A 168 -1.75 -18.42 13.67
C ARG A 168 -1.99 -19.08 15.02
N LEU A 169 -2.58 -20.28 15.03
CA LEU A 169 -2.82 -21.04 16.25
C LEU A 169 -1.54 -21.75 16.74
N TYR A 170 -0.72 -22.26 15.82
CA TYR A 170 0.54 -22.94 16.16
C TYR A 170 1.68 -21.98 16.53
N CYS A 171 1.71 -20.76 15.98
CA CYS A 171 2.70 -19.72 16.32
C CYS A 171 2.32 -18.85 17.53
N ARG A 172 1.31 -19.23 18.32
CA ARG A 172 0.90 -18.57 19.57
C ARG A 172 1.51 -19.21 20.83
N LYS A 173 2.65 -19.89 20.69
CA LYS A 173 3.47 -20.37 21.82
C LYS A 173 4.65 -19.43 22.04
#